data_AF-A0A6V7KKP9-F1
#
_entry.id   AF-A0A6V7KKP9-F1
#
_cell.length_a   1.000
_cell.length_b   1.000
_cell.length_c   1.000
_cell.angle_alpha   90.00
_cell.angle_beta   90.00
_cell.angle_gamma   90.00
#
_symmetry.space_group_name_H-M   'P 1'
#
loop_
_entity.id
_entity.type
_entity.pdbx_description
1 polymer ?
#
loop_
_entity_poly.entity_id
_entity_poly.type
_entity_poly.pdbx_seq_one_letter_code
_entity_poly.pdbx_strand_id
1 'polypeptide(L)'
;FSVLREHTGLRKITGFGVSVTRGSASAMMFAYSTMLLTMCHNIITILRDTVLQFYIPFDAAIEMHKYIACWALFFTLIHIIGHGFNFYYISSQTADDLTCLFRNYFHATHELPKFQYWVWGTITGLTSILLVLVVGIIFICSLPVVRRRVYKWFEYGHCLYPVFYILMIIHGSGRLIQGPYFQFFFAGPVVLFAIDKIFTATRKTMEIPLLRAQLLPSGVTCLIFQKPVHFQYKAGQWIRISCPMLNAREYHPFTLSSAPHEPILSVHIRAVGPWTSNIRSKLDPTRKELAELPK
;
A
#
# COMPACT_ATOMS: atom_id res chain seq x y z
N PHE A 1 -29.07 5.51 -0.63
CA PHE A 1 -29.19 6.65 0.30
C PHE A 1 -29.34 8.04 -0.35
N SER A 2 -29.64 8.15 -1.66
CA SER A 2 -30.00 9.44 -2.30
C SER A 2 -31.51 9.60 -2.51
N VAL A 3 -32.21 8.52 -2.85
CA VAL A 3 -33.68 8.50 -3.06
C VAL A 3 -34.45 8.77 -1.76
N LEU A 4 -33.94 8.33 -0.61
CA LEU A 4 -34.58 8.56 0.70
C LEU A 4 -34.23 9.92 1.33
N ARG A 5 -33.49 10.78 0.61
CA ARG A 5 -33.04 12.11 1.07
C ARG A 5 -33.57 13.26 0.21
N GLU A 6 -34.69 13.06 -0.48
CA GLU A 6 -35.27 14.09 -1.34
C GLU A 6 -35.65 15.37 -0.60
N HIS A 7 -35.98 15.26 0.70
CA HIS A 7 -36.25 16.40 1.58
C HIS A 7 -35.07 17.37 1.73
N THR A 8 -33.82 16.94 1.50
CA THR A 8 -32.65 17.83 1.56
C THR A 8 -32.43 18.61 0.25
N GLY A 9 -33.20 18.37 -0.81
CA GLY A 9 -33.13 19.10 -2.08
C GLY A 9 -31.90 18.84 -2.96
N LEU A 10 -30.77 18.38 -2.40
CA LEU A 10 -29.48 18.23 -3.09
C LEU A 10 -29.54 17.39 -4.38
N ARG A 11 -30.36 16.31 -4.41
CA ARG A 11 -30.55 15.46 -5.59
C ARG A 11 -31.27 16.18 -6.73
N LYS A 12 -32.14 17.17 -6.43
CA LYS A 12 -32.84 17.95 -7.47
C LYS A 12 -31.87 18.81 -8.28
N ILE A 13 -30.78 19.26 -7.65
CA ILE A 13 -29.76 20.12 -8.25
C ILE A 13 -28.65 19.31 -8.90
N THR A 14 -28.08 18.36 -8.14
CA THR A 14 -26.90 17.59 -8.59
C THR A 14 -27.25 16.32 -9.36
N GLY A 15 -28.54 16.01 -9.50
CA GLY A 15 -29.04 14.84 -10.22
C GLY A 15 -28.47 13.52 -9.68
N PHE A 16 -28.04 12.65 -10.61
CA PHE A 16 -27.39 11.39 -10.25
C PHE A 16 -25.93 11.57 -9.81
N GLY A 17 -25.31 12.73 -10.03
CA GLY A 17 -23.91 13.00 -9.68
C GLY A 17 -23.63 12.77 -8.20
N VAL A 18 -24.51 13.21 -7.31
CA VAL A 18 -24.37 12.94 -5.87
C VAL A 18 -24.54 11.45 -5.55
N SER A 19 -25.39 10.72 -6.27
CA SER A 19 -25.55 9.28 -6.00
C SER A 19 -24.29 8.51 -6.38
N VAL A 20 -23.71 8.86 -7.54
CA VAL A 20 -22.48 8.27 -8.06
C VAL A 20 -21.29 8.57 -7.15
N THR A 21 -21.07 9.84 -6.76
CA THR A 21 -19.93 10.20 -5.90
C THR A 21 -20.01 9.58 -4.51
N ARG A 22 -21.20 9.44 -3.95
CA ARG A 22 -21.41 8.85 -2.64
C ARG A 22 -21.26 7.32 -2.66
N GLY A 23 -21.70 6.68 -3.75
CA GLY A 23 -21.47 5.27 -4.00
C GLY A 23 -19.98 4.96 -4.17
N SER A 24 -19.29 5.72 -5.04
CA SER A 24 -17.85 5.55 -5.26
C SER A 24 -17.04 5.85 -4.01
N ALA A 25 -17.39 6.89 -3.23
CA ALA A 25 -16.76 7.16 -1.94
C ALA A 25 -16.88 5.98 -0.98
N SER A 26 -18.04 5.32 -0.93
CA SER A 26 -18.26 4.15 -0.06
C SER A 26 -17.40 2.96 -0.49
N ALA A 27 -17.33 2.70 -1.79
CA ALA A 27 -16.43 1.68 -2.34
C ALA A 27 -14.95 1.99 -2.06
N MET A 28 -14.53 3.26 -2.21
CA MET A 28 -13.17 3.71 -1.88
C MET A 28 -12.85 3.54 -0.38
N MET A 29 -13.76 3.95 0.52
CA MET A 29 -13.57 3.81 1.96
C MET A 29 -13.31 2.34 2.34
N PHE A 30 -14.08 1.41 1.77
CA PHE A 30 -13.88 -0.02 1.97
C PHE A 30 -12.58 -0.53 1.33
N ALA A 31 -12.34 -0.21 0.05
CA ALA A 31 -11.19 -0.71 -0.70
C ALA A 31 -9.86 -0.23 -0.09
N TYR A 32 -9.70 1.06 0.18
CA TYR A 32 -8.49 1.58 0.80
C TYR A 32 -8.29 1.03 2.22
N SER A 33 -9.34 0.92 3.03
CA SER A 33 -9.18 0.37 4.40
C SER A 33 -8.75 -1.10 4.38
N THR A 34 -9.40 -1.94 3.57
CA THR A 34 -9.08 -3.37 3.47
C THR A 34 -7.72 -3.65 2.83
N MET A 35 -7.19 -2.73 2.02
CA MET A 35 -5.87 -2.83 1.41
C MET A 35 -4.72 -2.90 2.43
N LEU A 36 -4.89 -2.37 3.64
CA LEU A 36 -3.90 -2.54 4.71
C LEU A 36 -3.80 -3.99 5.18
N LEU A 37 -4.92 -4.70 5.22
CA LEU A 37 -4.98 -6.09 5.69
C LEU A 37 -4.16 -7.03 4.81
N THR A 38 -4.10 -6.77 3.51
CA THR A 38 -3.30 -7.57 2.57
C THR A 38 -1.78 -7.41 2.78
N MET A 39 -1.36 -6.42 3.58
CA MET A 39 0.04 -6.11 3.89
C MET A 39 0.42 -6.45 5.35
N CYS A 40 -0.46 -7.15 6.07
CA CYS A 40 -0.23 -7.68 7.42
C CYS A 40 0.49 -9.03 7.37
N HIS A 41 1.77 -9.03 6.97
CA HIS A 41 2.50 -10.25 6.64
C HIS A 41 2.60 -11.27 7.79
N ASN A 42 2.71 -10.85 9.06
CA ASN A 42 2.80 -11.79 10.18
C ASN A 42 1.45 -12.45 10.44
N ILE A 43 0.38 -11.65 10.46
CA ILE A 43 -0.99 -12.17 10.62
C ILE A 43 -1.31 -13.14 9.49
N ILE A 44 -1.03 -12.77 8.24
CA ILE A 44 -1.22 -13.64 7.06
C ILE A 44 -0.42 -14.94 7.19
N THR A 45 0.83 -14.86 7.67
CA THR A 45 1.67 -16.06 7.90
C THR A 45 1.06 -16.99 8.95
N ILE A 46 0.51 -16.43 10.05
CA ILE A 46 -0.17 -17.22 11.08
C ILE A 46 -1.44 -17.88 10.52
N LEU A 47 -2.27 -17.12 9.79
CA LEU A 47 -3.53 -17.62 9.22
C LEU A 47 -3.30 -18.69 8.14
N ARG A 48 -2.21 -18.59 7.38
CA ARG A 48 -1.79 -19.56 6.37
C ARG A 48 -1.60 -20.97 6.94
N ASP A 49 -1.16 -21.08 8.19
CA ASP A 49 -0.93 -22.38 8.83
C ASP A 49 -2.20 -22.96 9.49
N THR A 50 -3.37 -22.32 9.28
CA THR A 50 -4.66 -22.76 9.81
C THR A 50 -5.56 -23.37 8.73
N VAL A 51 -6.71 -23.94 9.14
CA VAL A 51 -7.75 -24.44 8.23
C VAL A 51 -8.28 -23.40 7.24
N LEU A 52 -8.08 -22.10 7.51
CA LEU A 52 -8.51 -21.02 6.63
C LEU A 52 -7.77 -21.03 5.29
N GLN A 53 -6.55 -21.56 5.21
CA GLN A 53 -5.77 -21.64 3.97
C GLN A 53 -6.47 -22.47 2.88
N PHE A 54 -7.34 -23.42 3.25
CA PHE A 54 -8.11 -24.19 2.28
C PHE A 54 -9.21 -23.37 1.60
N TYR A 55 -9.65 -22.27 2.23
CA TYR A 55 -10.71 -21.40 1.72
C TYR A 55 -10.15 -20.07 1.18
N ILE A 56 -9.08 -19.56 1.79
CA ILE A 56 -8.49 -18.26 1.49
C ILE A 56 -7.03 -18.47 1.06
N PRO A 57 -6.66 -18.14 -0.19
CA PRO A 57 -5.31 -18.29 -0.69
C PRO A 57 -4.41 -17.16 -0.15
N PHE A 58 -3.92 -17.29 1.09
CA PHE A 58 -3.08 -16.28 1.74
C PHE A 58 -1.77 -16.00 1.00
N ASP A 59 -1.28 -16.96 0.21
CA ASP A 59 -0.10 -16.81 -0.65
C ASP A 59 -0.29 -15.78 -1.78
N ALA A 60 -1.54 -15.51 -2.16
CA ALA A 60 -1.90 -14.52 -3.18
C ALA A 60 -2.17 -13.11 -2.62
N ALA A 61 -1.85 -12.84 -1.34
CA ALA A 61 -2.17 -11.56 -0.69
C ALA A 61 -1.61 -10.33 -1.42
N ILE A 62 -0.40 -10.42 -2.00
CA ILE A 62 0.19 -9.34 -2.79
C ILE A 62 -0.54 -9.12 -4.12
N GLU A 63 -1.05 -10.18 -4.75
CA GLU A 63 -1.88 -10.04 -5.95
C GLU A 63 -3.24 -9.46 -5.60
N MET A 64 -3.83 -9.87 -4.47
CA MET A 64 -5.05 -9.27 -3.93
C MET A 64 -4.85 -7.78 -3.62
N HIS A 65 -3.71 -7.38 -3.05
CA HIS A 65 -3.37 -5.97 -2.82
C HIS A 65 -3.45 -5.14 -4.12
N LYS A 66 -2.85 -5.63 -5.21
CA LYS A 66 -2.90 -4.96 -6.52
C LYS A 66 -4.32 -4.93 -7.09
N TYR A 67 -5.07 -6.03 -6.93
CA TYR A 67 -6.47 -6.12 -7.39
C TYR A 67 -7.36 -5.08 -6.68
N ILE A 68 -7.28 -5.00 -5.35
CA ILE A 68 -7.99 -4.00 -4.56
C ILE A 68 -7.54 -2.59 -4.95
N ALA A 69 -6.24 -2.37 -5.21
CA ALA A 69 -5.73 -1.08 -5.67
C ALA A 69 -6.30 -0.65 -7.02
N CYS A 70 -6.45 -1.56 -7.98
CA CYS A 70 -7.11 -1.27 -9.27
C CYS A 70 -8.57 -0.84 -9.07
N TRP A 71 -9.33 -1.54 -8.24
CA TRP A 71 -10.71 -1.15 -7.91
C TRP A 71 -10.78 0.18 -7.16
N ALA A 72 -9.88 0.40 -6.22
CA ALA A 72 -9.79 1.66 -5.50
C ALA A 72 -9.53 2.82 -6.47
N LEU A 73 -8.61 2.66 -7.43
CA LEU A 73 -8.34 3.66 -8.47
C LEU A 73 -9.56 3.89 -9.36
N PHE A 74 -10.24 2.83 -9.80
CA PHE A 74 -11.44 2.94 -10.63
C PHE A 74 -12.52 3.78 -9.94
N PHE A 75 -12.83 3.50 -8.68
CA PHE A 75 -13.80 4.29 -7.92
C PHE A 75 -13.30 5.70 -7.60
N THR A 76 -12.00 5.90 -7.39
CA THR A 76 -11.39 7.23 -7.25
C THR A 76 -11.62 8.08 -8.51
N LEU A 77 -11.43 7.53 -9.71
CA LEU A 77 -11.68 8.25 -10.96
C LEU A 77 -13.17 8.62 -11.10
N ILE A 78 -14.09 7.68 -10.81
CA ILE A 78 -15.53 7.96 -10.80
C ILE A 78 -15.87 9.05 -9.79
N HIS A 79 -15.28 9.01 -8.60
CA HIS A 79 -15.49 10.01 -7.56
C HIS A 79 -15.05 11.40 -8.00
N ILE A 80 -13.86 11.53 -8.60
CA ILE A 80 -13.33 12.80 -9.12
C ILE A 80 -14.23 13.35 -10.22
N ILE A 81 -14.56 12.54 -11.22
CA ILE A 81 -15.41 12.94 -12.35
C ILE A 81 -16.80 13.35 -11.86
N GLY A 82 -17.40 12.55 -10.97
CA GLY A 82 -18.70 12.84 -10.39
C GLY A 82 -18.71 14.13 -9.57
N HIS A 83 -17.62 14.45 -8.85
CA HIS A 83 -17.49 15.73 -8.15
C HIS A 83 -17.31 16.90 -9.12
N GLY A 84 -16.66 16.71 -10.27
CA GLY A 84 -16.64 17.69 -11.35
C GLY A 84 -18.04 18.08 -11.82
N PHE A 85 -18.90 17.10 -12.09
CA PHE A 85 -20.32 17.36 -12.43
C PHE A 85 -21.07 18.02 -11.28
N ASN A 86 -20.92 17.53 -10.04
CA ASN A 86 -21.59 18.12 -8.88
C ASN A 86 -21.21 19.59 -8.69
N PHE A 87 -19.92 19.94 -8.79
CA PHE A 87 -19.47 21.32 -8.65
C PHE A 87 -19.95 22.21 -9.79
N TYR A 88 -20.08 21.68 -11.02
CA TYR A 88 -20.71 22.43 -12.11
C TYR A 88 -22.16 22.79 -11.78
N TYR A 89 -22.98 21.83 -11.35
CA TYR A 89 -24.38 22.09 -10.98
C TYR A 89 -24.55 22.94 -9.72
N ILE A 90 -23.67 22.78 -8.72
CA ILE A 90 -23.66 23.61 -7.51
C ILE A 90 -23.29 25.05 -7.87
N SER A 91 -22.29 25.26 -8.74
CA SER A 91 -21.83 26.60 -9.12
C SER A 91 -22.82 27.35 -10.01
N SER A 92 -23.89 26.70 -10.51
CA SER A 92 -24.96 27.34 -11.29
C SER A 92 -26.21 27.68 -10.47
N GLN A 93 -26.24 27.36 -9.16
CA GLN A 93 -27.36 27.71 -8.28
C GLN A 93 -27.23 29.13 -7.71
N THR A 94 -28.33 29.66 -7.18
CA THR A 94 -28.34 30.96 -6.49
C THR A 94 -27.63 30.89 -5.13
N ALA A 95 -27.19 32.04 -4.61
CA ALA A 95 -26.50 32.12 -3.32
C ALA A 95 -27.39 31.65 -2.16
N ASP A 96 -28.70 31.94 -2.22
CA ASP A 96 -29.67 31.54 -1.20
C ASP A 96 -29.88 30.02 -1.16
N ASP A 97 -29.98 29.38 -2.34
CA ASP A 97 -30.08 27.92 -2.44
C ASP A 97 -28.85 27.23 -1.85
N LEU A 98 -27.66 27.77 -2.13
CA LEU A 98 -26.39 27.24 -1.61
C LEU A 98 -26.27 27.41 -0.10
N THR A 99 -26.71 28.54 0.45
CA THR A 99 -26.78 28.76 1.90
C THR A 99 -27.71 27.73 2.55
N CYS A 100 -28.84 27.42 1.91
CA CYS A 100 -29.79 26.43 2.42
C CYS A 100 -29.23 25.00 2.42
N LEU A 101 -28.52 24.61 1.35
CA LEU A 101 -27.93 23.28 1.17
C LEU A 101 -26.66 23.06 2.00
N PHE A 102 -25.83 24.09 2.11
CA PHE A 102 -24.50 24.05 2.72
C PHE A 102 -24.38 25.00 3.91
N ARG A 103 -25.31 24.88 4.86
CA ARG A 103 -25.41 25.76 6.05
C ARG A 103 -24.13 25.92 6.88
N ASN A 104 -23.23 24.95 6.80
CA ASN A 104 -21.96 24.96 7.53
C ASN A 104 -20.82 25.66 6.77
N TYR A 105 -21.08 26.17 5.57
CA TYR A 105 -20.11 26.84 4.71
C TYR A 105 -20.51 28.30 4.52
N PHE A 106 -19.62 29.20 4.93
CA PHE A 106 -19.87 30.62 4.86
C PHE A 106 -19.40 31.18 3.50
N HIS A 107 -20.27 31.92 2.84
CA HIS A 107 -19.95 32.77 1.69
C HIS A 107 -20.68 34.11 1.83
N ALA A 108 -20.17 35.15 1.16
CA ALA A 108 -20.83 36.44 1.16
C ALA A 108 -22.18 36.35 0.42
N THR A 109 -23.22 37.00 0.94
CA THR A 109 -24.58 36.95 0.36
C THR A 109 -24.64 37.54 -1.06
N HIS A 110 -23.73 38.47 -1.37
CA HIS A 110 -23.65 39.14 -2.68
C HIS A 110 -22.70 38.43 -3.67
N GLU A 111 -21.99 37.38 -3.26
CA GLU A 111 -21.07 36.64 -4.12
C GLU A 111 -21.48 35.17 -4.23
N LEU A 112 -21.66 34.71 -5.47
CA LEU A 112 -21.89 33.30 -5.74
C LEU A 112 -20.60 32.50 -5.50
N PRO A 113 -20.60 31.49 -4.61
CA PRO A 113 -19.43 30.65 -4.39
C PRO A 113 -19.19 29.76 -5.62
N LYS A 114 -18.37 30.26 -6.55
CA LYS A 114 -17.96 29.56 -7.76
C LYS A 114 -17.05 28.37 -7.42
N PHE A 115 -16.74 27.57 -8.43
CA PHE A 115 -15.80 26.44 -8.33
C PHE A 115 -14.53 26.72 -7.50
N GLN A 116 -13.94 27.91 -7.65
CA GLN A 116 -12.74 28.32 -6.91
C GLN A 116 -12.95 28.31 -5.39
N TYR A 117 -14.09 28.77 -4.89
CA TYR A 117 -14.42 28.72 -3.47
C TYR A 117 -14.48 27.27 -2.97
N TRP A 118 -15.16 26.39 -3.70
CA TRP A 118 -15.32 24.99 -3.29
C TRP A 118 -13.98 24.24 -3.27
N VAL A 119 -13.09 24.57 -4.20
CA VAL A 119 -11.79 23.91 -4.32
C VAL A 119 -10.76 24.46 -3.35
N TRP A 120 -10.63 25.78 -3.24
CA TRP A 120 -9.56 26.42 -2.46
C TRP A 120 -10.02 26.92 -1.08
N GLY A 121 -11.30 27.26 -0.94
CA GLY A 121 -11.88 27.79 0.30
C GLY A 121 -12.44 26.72 1.24
N THR A 122 -12.50 25.45 0.81
CA THR A 122 -12.99 24.36 1.67
C THR A 122 -11.91 23.33 1.98
N ILE A 123 -11.95 22.78 3.19
CA ILE A 123 -11.03 21.71 3.60
C ILE A 123 -11.17 20.47 2.71
N THR A 124 -12.40 20.10 2.33
CA THR A 124 -12.68 18.97 1.44
C THR A 124 -12.11 19.21 0.04
N GLY A 125 -12.20 20.43 -0.49
CA GLY A 125 -11.60 20.82 -1.77
C GLY A 125 -10.08 20.75 -1.75
N LEU A 126 -9.43 21.44 -0.81
CA LEU A 126 -7.97 21.49 -0.71
C LEU A 126 -7.36 20.09 -0.53
N THR A 127 -7.91 19.32 0.40
CA THR A 127 -7.45 17.93 0.63
C THR A 127 -7.71 17.03 -0.57
N SER A 128 -8.76 17.27 -1.37
CA SER A 128 -9.01 16.47 -2.57
C SER A 128 -7.91 16.63 -3.62
N ILE A 129 -7.42 17.86 -3.84
CA ILE A 129 -6.31 18.11 -4.77
C ILE A 129 -5.05 17.38 -4.28
N LEU A 130 -4.73 17.54 -2.99
CA LEU A 130 -3.56 16.86 -2.40
C LEU A 130 -3.68 15.34 -2.48
N LEU A 131 -4.87 14.78 -2.23
CA LEU A 131 -5.14 13.35 -2.39
C LEU A 131 -4.94 12.87 -3.83
N VAL A 132 -5.45 13.61 -4.82
CA VAL A 132 -5.27 13.26 -6.24
C VAL A 132 -3.78 13.26 -6.61
N LEU A 133 -3.02 14.25 -6.15
CA LEU A 133 -1.57 14.30 -6.38
C LEU A 133 -0.84 13.11 -5.72
N VAL A 134 -1.13 12.84 -4.45
CA VAL A 134 -0.49 11.73 -3.70
C VAL A 134 -0.85 10.38 -4.31
N VAL A 135 -2.13 10.13 -4.61
CA VAL A 135 -2.58 8.89 -5.27
C VAL A 135 -1.94 8.77 -6.65
N GLY A 136 -1.91 9.85 -7.43
CA GLY A 136 -1.25 9.88 -8.74
C GLY A 136 0.22 9.46 -8.65
N ILE A 137 0.98 10.03 -7.72
CA ILE A 137 2.38 9.67 -7.48
C ILE A 137 2.51 8.19 -7.07
N ILE A 138 1.72 7.72 -6.11
CA ILE A 138 1.75 6.33 -5.64
C ILE A 138 1.50 5.37 -6.82
N PHE A 139 0.46 5.60 -7.62
CA PHE A 139 0.12 4.71 -8.74
C PHE A 139 1.15 4.75 -9.87
N ILE A 140 1.63 5.93 -10.27
CA ILE A 140 2.66 6.07 -11.32
C ILE A 140 3.94 5.36 -10.88
N CYS A 141 4.41 5.60 -9.66
CA CYS A 141 5.59 4.94 -9.10
C CYS A 141 5.40 3.42 -8.93
N SER A 142 4.15 2.95 -8.79
CA SER A 142 3.82 1.52 -8.65
C SER A 142 3.63 0.79 -9.98
N LEU A 143 3.70 1.47 -11.13
CA LEU A 143 3.60 0.84 -12.44
C LEU A 143 4.71 -0.23 -12.63
N PRO A 144 4.40 -1.37 -13.28
CA PRO A 144 5.39 -2.44 -13.47
C PRO A 144 6.66 -1.99 -14.18
N VAL A 145 6.55 -1.03 -15.10
CA VAL A 145 7.69 -0.47 -15.83
C VAL A 145 8.61 0.30 -14.87
N VAL A 146 8.05 1.15 -14.00
CA VAL A 146 8.81 1.95 -13.03
C VAL A 146 9.43 1.05 -11.97
N ARG A 147 8.66 0.12 -11.38
CA ARG A 147 9.17 -0.81 -10.36
C ARG A 147 10.32 -1.69 -10.87
N ARG A 148 10.30 -2.09 -12.14
CA ARG A 148 11.38 -2.89 -12.75
C ARG A 148 12.63 -2.08 -13.09
N ARG A 149 12.47 -0.82 -13.52
CA ARG A 149 13.60 0.03 -13.96
C ARG A 149 14.22 0.82 -12.81
N VAL A 150 13.40 1.35 -11.91
CA VAL A 150 13.81 2.28 -10.86
C VAL A 150 13.09 1.98 -9.54
N TYR A 151 13.47 0.89 -8.88
CA TYR A 151 12.81 0.41 -7.66
C TYR A 151 12.76 1.44 -6.51
N LYS A 152 13.79 2.29 -6.37
CA LYS A 152 13.82 3.35 -5.33
C LYS A 152 12.65 4.32 -5.45
N TRP A 153 12.24 4.65 -6.67
CA TRP A 153 11.09 5.55 -6.90
C TRP A 153 9.78 4.89 -6.50
N PHE A 154 9.65 3.58 -6.76
CA PHE A 154 8.55 2.80 -6.23
C PHE A 154 8.51 2.87 -4.70
N GLU A 155 9.63 2.58 -4.03
CA GLU A 155 9.71 2.60 -2.57
C GLU A 155 9.33 3.97 -1.98
N TYR A 156 9.98 5.05 -2.44
CA TYR A 156 9.70 6.40 -1.94
C TYR A 156 8.27 6.86 -2.23
N GLY A 157 7.78 6.63 -3.45
CA GLY A 157 6.42 6.97 -3.81
C GLY A 157 5.39 6.21 -2.98
N HIS A 158 5.59 4.91 -2.78
CA HIS A 158 4.66 4.07 -2.02
C HIS A 158 4.69 4.37 -0.51
N CYS A 159 5.82 4.87 0.02
CA CYS A 159 5.93 5.37 1.40
C CYS A 159 5.06 6.61 1.69
N LEU A 160 4.40 7.22 0.69
CA LEU A 160 3.43 8.29 0.91
C LEU A 160 2.08 7.80 1.46
N TYR A 161 1.87 6.49 1.59
CA TYR A 161 0.61 5.93 2.10
C TYR A 161 0.15 6.49 3.47
N PRO A 162 1.02 6.83 4.45
CA PRO A 162 0.56 7.43 5.71
C PRO A 162 -0.02 8.83 5.48
N VAL A 163 0.61 9.63 4.63
CA VAL A 163 0.13 10.96 4.22
C VAL A 163 -1.22 10.83 3.53
N PHE A 164 -1.37 9.85 2.63
CA PHE A 164 -2.65 9.53 1.99
C PHE A 164 -3.76 9.27 3.02
N TYR A 165 -3.53 8.40 4.02
CA TYR A 165 -4.55 8.09 5.02
C TYR A 165 -4.89 9.27 5.94
N ILE A 166 -3.90 10.09 6.32
CA ILE A 166 -4.13 11.33 7.07
C ILE A 166 -5.03 12.27 6.25
N LEU A 167 -4.69 12.49 4.98
CA LEU A 167 -5.49 13.33 4.08
C LEU A 167 -6.90 12.76 3.85
N MET A 168 -7.08 11.44 3.77
CA MET A 168 -8.41 10.81 3.67
C MET A 168 -9.29 11.09 4.88
N ILE A 169 -8.74 11.06 6.10
CA ILE A 169 -9.46 11.40 7.33
C ILE A 169 -9.90 12.87 7.31
N ILE A 170 -8.98 13.77 6.95
CA ILE A 170 -9.26 15.22 6.91
C ILE A 170 -10.23 15.55 5.76
N HIS A 171 -10.14 14.87 4.62
CA HIS A 171 -11.02 15.11 3.47
C HIS A 171 -12.49 14.89 3.81
N GLY A 172 -12.80 13.80 4.52
CA GLY A 172 -14.14 13.50 4.99
C GLY A 172 -14.60 14.35 6.19
N SER A 173 -13.68 14.98 6.93
CA SER A 173 -14.01 15.75 8.13
C SER A 173 -14.66 17.10 7.82
N GLY A 174 -14.53 17.59 6.58
CA GLY A 174 -15.21 18.82 6.14
C GLY A 174 -16.74 18.72 6.16
N ARG A 175 -17.32 17.51 6.19
CA ARG A 175 -18.78 17.29 6.28
C ARG A 175 -19.59 17.96 5.16
N LEU A 176 -19.00 18.10 3.97
CA LEU A 176 -19.61 18.78 2.83
C LEU A 176 -20.99 18.21 2.45
N ILE A 177 -21.11 16.87 2.38
CA ILE A 177 -22.36 16.19 2.00
C ILE A 177 -22.93 15.34 3.14
N GLN A 178 -22.06 14.80 4.00
CA GLN A 178 -22.46 13.95 5.13
C GLN A 178 -21.35 13.88 6.18
N GLY A 179 -21.64 13.26 7.32
CA GLY A 179 -20.64 12.97 8.36
C GLY A 179 -19.47 12.11 7.87
N PRO A 180 -18.33 12.15 8.57
CA PRO A 180 -17.15 11.36 8.23
C PRO A 180 -17.37 9.88 8.59
N TYR A 181 -17.50 9.00 7.59
CA TYR A 181 -17.64 7.56 7.83
C TYR A 181 -16.36 6.76 7.61
N PHE A 182 -15.35 7.34 6.93
CA PHE A 182 -14.11 6.64 6.60
C PHE A 182 -13.44 6.02 7.83
N GLN A 183 -13.48 6.73 8.96
CA GLN A 183 -12.90 6.29 10.22
C GLN A 183 -13.44 4.94 10.69
N PHE A 184 -14.73 4.65 10.47
CA PHE A 184 -15.33 3.37 10.87
C PHE A 184 -14.85 2.20 10.00
N PHE A 185 -14.66 2.42 8.69
CA PHE A 185 -14.06 1.43 7.81
C PHE A 185 -12.58 1.22 8.12
N PHE A 186 -11.89 2.30 8.50
CA PHE A 186 -10.44 2.33 8.67
C PHE A 186 -9.96 1.80 10.02
N ALA A 187 -10.74 1.98 11.09
CA ALA A 187 -10.33 1.69 12.47
C ALA A 187 -9.87 0.24 12.68
N GLY A 188 -10.65 -0.75 12.24
CA GLY A 188 -10.28 -2.16 12.37
C GLY A 188 -8.99 -2.50 11.60
N PRO A 189 -8.92 -2.23 10.29
CA PRO A 189 -7.73 -2.49 9.50
C PRO A 189 -6.46 -1.79 9.97
N VAL A 190 -6.54 -0.51 10.39
CA VAL A 190 -5.35 0.21 10.86
C VAL A 190 -4.82 -0.34 12.19
N VAL A 191 -5.71 -0.76 13.10
CA VAL A 191 -5.30 -1.39 14.37
C VAL A 191 -4.60 -2.73 14.09
N LEU A 192 -5.16 -3.59 13.24
CA LEU A 192 -4.53 -4.85 12.88
C LEU A 192 -3.19 -4.66 12.18
N PHE A 193 -3.11 -3.67 11.28
CA PHE A 193 -1.86 -3.32 10.60
C PHE A 193 -0.81 -2.80 11.59
N ALA A 194 -1.18 -1.94 12.53
CA ALA A 194 -0.27 -1.44 13.55
C ALA A 194 0.28 -2.57 14.44
N ILE A 195 -0.59 -3.49 14.88
CA ILE A 195 -0.19 -4.69 15.63
C ILE A 195 0.79 -5.54 14.81
N ASP A 196 0.52 -5.78 13.52
CA ASP A 196 1.43 -6.50 12.62
C ASP A 196 2.80 -5.83 12.49
N LYS A 197 2.85 -4.49 12.41
CA LYS A 197 4.12 -3.75 12.37
C LYS A 197 4.86 -3.76 13.69
N ILE A 198 4.16 -3.71 14.83
CA ILE A 198 4.77 -3.87 16.15
C ILE A 198 5.38 -5.27 16.29
N PHE A 199 4.66 -6.33 15.86
CA PHE A 199 5.22 -7.69 15.82
C PHE A 199 6.43 -7.78 14.90
N THR A 200 6.43 -7.10 13.75
CA THR A 200 7.61 -7.05 12.88
C THR A 200 8.79 -6.36 13.56
N ALA A 201 8.55 -5.22 14.23
CA ALA A 201 9.58 -4.41 14.87
C ALA A 201 10.20 -5.09 16.11
N THR A 202 9.44 -5.96 16.78
CA THR A 202 9.91 -6.73 17.95
C THR A 202 10.68 -8.00 17.56
N ARG A 203 10.66 -8.41 16.29
CA ARG A 203 11.49 -9.54 15.82
C ARG A 203 12.96 -9.16 15.90
N LYS A 204 13.75 -10.00 16.56
CA LYS A 204 15.20 -9.87 16.61
C LYS A 204 15.81 -10.40 15.32
N THR A 205 16.59 -9.56 14.63
CA THR A 205 17.52 -10.02 13.60
C THR A 205 18.75 -10.60 14.29
N MET A 206 19.22 -11.75 13.82
CA MET A 206 20.46 -12.36 14.29
C MET A 206 21.47 -12.33 13.14
N GLU A 207 22.68 -11.86 13.43
CA GLU A 207 23.80 -12.01 12.51
C GLU A 207 24.37 -13.43 12.67
N ILE A 208 24.56 -14.10 11.53
CA ILE A 208 25.00 -15.50 11.48
C ILE A 208 26.17 -15.60 10.52
N PRO A 209 27.29 -16.26 10.89
CA PRO A 209 28.43 -16.41 10.01
C PRO A 209 28.08 -17.30 8.81
N LEU A 210 28.50 -16.87 7.62
CA LEU A 210 28.47 -17.66 6.41
C LEU A 210 29.63 -18.65 6.44
N LEU A 211 29.33 -19.95 6.51
CA LEU A 211 30.33 -21.01 6.52
C LEU A 211 30.88 -21.28 5.12
N ARG A 212 29.98 -21.34 4.13
CA ARG A 212 30.35 -21.66 2.74
C ARG A 212 29.35 -21.05 1.77
N ALA A 213 29.87 -20.57 0.65
CA ALA A 213 29.08 -20.22 -0.52
C ALA A 213 29.51 -21.10 -1.70
N GLN A 214 28.55 -21.63 -2.45
CA GLN A 214 28.79 -22.40 -3.66
C GLN A 214 28.00 -21.82 -4.82
N LEU A 215 28.70 -21.55 -5.92
CA LEU A 215 28.09 -21.16 -7.18
C LEU A 215 27.71 -22.42 -7.95
N LEU A 216 26.43 -22.74 -7.97
CA LEU A 216 25.87 -23.87 -8.71
C LEU A 216 25.55 -23.44 -10.17
N PRO A 217 25.42 -24.42 -11.08
CA PRO A 217 24.93 -24.19 -12.45
C PRO A 217 23.55 -23.50 -12.49
N SER A 218 23.15 -23.02 -13.67
CA SER A 218 21.85 -22.38 -13.91
C SER A 218 21.57 -21.14 -13.04
N GLY A 219 22.62 -20.41 -12.64
CA GLY A 219 22.48 -19.17 -11.89
C GLY A 219 21.97 -19.34 -10.46
N VAL A 220 22.23 -20.50 -9.83
CA VAL A 220 21.83 -20.78 -8.44
C VAL A 220 23.02 -20.63 -7.49
N THR A 221 22.85 -19.90 -6.40
CA THR A 221 23.85 -19.74 -5.35
C THR A 221 23.38 -20.48 -4.10
N CYS A 222 24.16 -21.45 -3.63
CA CYS A 222 23.93 -22.15 -2.37
C CYS A 222 24.72 -21.47 -1.26
N LEU A 223 24.02 -20.99 -0.23
CA LEU A 223 24.63 -20.40 0.96
C LEU A 223 24.42 -21.34 2.14
N ILE A 224 25.50 -21.60 2.88
CA ILE A 224 25.51 -22.45 4.07
C ILE A 224 25.94 -21.61 5.26
N PHE A 225 25.09 -21.54 6.27
CA PHE A 225 25.28 -20.78 7.50
C PHE A 225 25.39 -21.71 8.71
N GLN A 226 26.02 -21.21 9.77
CA GLN A 226 26.03 -21.89 11.07
C GLN A 226 24.62 -21.84 11.68
N LYS A 227 24.03 -22.98 12.05
CA LYS A 227 22.74 -22.97 12.74
C LYS A 227 22.92 -22.44 14.16
N PRO A 228 22.17 -21.39 14.60
CA PRO A 228 22.23 -20.93 15.99
C PRO A 228 21.72 -22.01 16.95
N VAL A 229 22.31 -22.09 18.14
CA VAL A 229 22.06 -23.18 19.12
C VAL A 229 20.58 -23.35 19.48
N HIS A 230 19.83 -22.25 19.56
CA HIS A 230 18.40 -22.26 19.90
C HIS A 230 17.48 -22.06 18.69
N PHE A 231 17.99 -22.23 17.47
CA PHE A 231 17.21 -22.07 16.25
C PHE A 231 16.51 -23.38 15.88
N GLN A 232 15.21 -23.46 16.16
CA GLN A 232 14.36 -24.59 15.78
C GLN A 232 13.45 -24.20 14.61
N TYR A 233 13.32 -25.09 13.63
CA TYR A 233 12.46 -24.89 12.46
C TYR A 233 11.89 -26.23 11.98
N LYS A 234 10.84 -26.18 11.15
CA LYS A 234 10.22 -27.34 10.48
C LYS A 234 10.58 -27.34 9.00
N ALA A 235 10.56 -28.52 8.39
CA ALA A 235 10.80 -28.67 6.95
C ALA A 235 9.82 -27.80 6.15
N GLY A 236 10.34 -27.12 5.11
CA GLY A 236 9.56 -26.20 4.26
C GLY A 236 9.42 -24.77 4.81
N GLN A 237 9.87 -24.47 6.03
CA GLN A 237 9.93 -23.09 6.51
C GLN A 237 11.00 -22.26 5.78
N TRP A 238 10.84 -20.95 5.83
CA TRP A 238 11.70 -19.98 5.16
C TRP A 238 12.21 -18.93 6.14
N ILE A 239 13.35 -18.33 5.81
CA ILE A 239 13.98 -17.25 6.58
C ILE A 239 14.11 -16.00 5.73
N ARG A 240 14.26 -14.84 6.36
CA ARG A 240 14.65 -13.60 5.68
C ARG A 240 16.14 -13.37 5.87
N ILE A 241 16.84 -13.12 4.78
CA ILE A 241 18.28 -12.87 4.77
C ILE A 241 18.53 -11.45 4.27
N SER A 242 19.36 -10.70 4.98
CA SER A 242 19.98 -9.47 4.49
C SER A 242 21.49 -9.70 4.32
N CYS A 243 22.10 -8.98 3.38
CA CYS A 243 23.55 -9.04 3.15
C CYS A 243 24.13 -7.64 3.43
N PRO A 244 24.82 -7.45 4.56
CA PRO A 244 25.38 -6.14 4.94
C PRO A 244 26.32 -5.54 3.89
N MET A 245 27.03 -6.39 3.12
CA MET A 245 27.94 -5.95 2.04
C MET A 245 27.22 -5.29 0.85
N LEU A 246 25.92 -5.51 0.70
CA LEU A 246 25.09 -4.87 -0.34
C LEU A 246 24.22 -3.78 0.27
N ASN A 247 23.36 -4.18 1.21
CA ASN A 247 22.44 -3.31 1.92
C ASN A 247 21.92 -4.04 3.17
N ALA A 248 22.30 -3.55 4.35
CA ALA A 248 21.90 -4.14 5.63
C ALA A 248 20.38 -4.04 5.92
N ARG A 249 19.66 -3.15 5.21
CA ARG A 249 18.23 -2.91 5.42
C ARG A 249 17.32 -3.66 4.44
N GLU A 250 17.89 -4.37 3.48
CA GLU A 250 17.14 -5.10 2.45
C GLU A 250 17.08 -6.60 2.79
N TYR A 251 15.89 -7.10 3.10
CA TYR A 251 15.65 -8.48 3.54
C TYR A 251 14.85 -9.24 2.48
N HIS A 252 15.34 -10.41 2.08
CA HIS A 252 14.71 -11.27 1.08
C HIS A 252 14.35 -12.64 1.66
N PRO A 253 13.14 -13.17 1.40
CA PRO A 253 12.71 -14.47 1.90
C PRO A 253 13.28 -15.63 1.08
N PHE A 254 13.82 -16.65 1.75
CA PHE A 254 14.30 -17.89 1.12
C PHE A 254 13.92 -19.12 1.96
N THR A 255 13.42 -20.16 1.29
CA THR A 255 13.12 -21.46 1.91
C THR A 255 14.41 -22.13 2.37
N LEU A 256 14.40 -22.67 3.59
CA LEU A 256 15.49 -23.49 4.11
C LEU A 256 15.50 -24.82 3.35
N SER A 257 16.60 -25.13 2.68
CA SER A 257 16.82 -26.40 1.98
C SER A 257 17.45 -27.47 2.87
N SER A 258 18.06 -27.07 4.00
CA SER A 258 18.61 -27.98 5.01
C SER A 258 17.51 -28.66 5.81
N ALA A 259 17.80 -29.84 6.36
CA ALA A 259 16.87 -30.54 7.22
C ALA A 259 16.93 -30.02 8.67
N PRO A 260 15.80 -30.01 9.43
CA PRO A 260 15.76 -29.50 10.80
C PRO A 260 16.79 -30.08 11.77
N HIS A 261 17.21 -31.33 11.59
CA HIS A 261 18.18 -32.01 12.43
C HIS A 261 19.65 -31.67 12.07
N GLU A 262 19.90 -31.01 10.94
CA GLU A 262 21.25 -30.64 10.55
C GLU A 262 21.79 -29.49 11.42
N PRO A 263 23.11 -29.47 11.69
CA PRO A 263 23.76 -28.39 12.45
C PRO A 263 24.02 -27.13 11.62
N ILE A 264 23.57 -27.11 10.36
CA ILE A 264 23.73 -26.02 9.40
C ILE A 264 22.38 -25.54 8.90
N LEU A 265 22.36 -24.32 8.37
CA LEU A 265 21.23 -23.81 7.59
C LEU A 265 21.69 -23.62 6.15
N SER A 266 20.96 -24.18 5.19
CA SER A 266 21.25 -23.98 3.76
C SER A 266 20.08 -23.32 3.04
N VAL A 267 20.39 -22.47 2.06
CA VAL A 267 19.41 -21.85 1.16
C VAL A 267 19.93 -21.87 -0.28
N HIS A 268 19.02 -22.06 -1.22
CA HIS A 268 19.31 -22.04 -2.66
C HIS A 268 18.65 -20.82 -3.31
N ILE A 269 19.47 -19.87 -3.75
CA ILE A 269 19.03 -18.57 -4.26
C ILE A 269 19.22 -18.54 -5.77
N ARG A 270 18.13 -18.38 -6.53
CA ARG A 270 18.18 -18.16 -7.99
C ARG A 270 18.49 -16.69 -8.29
N ALA A 271 19.39 -16.43 -9.23
CA ALA A 271 19.74 -15.09 -9.69
C ALA A 271 18.65 -14.50 -10.63
N VAL A 272 17.54 -14.04 -10.05
CA VAL A 272 16.36 -13.54 -10.80
C VAL A 272 16.20 -12.03 -10.77
N GLY A 273 16.79 -11.36 -9.78
CA GLY A 273 16.71 -9.92 -9.60
C GLY A 273 18.04 -9.28 -9.19
N PRO A 274 18.08 -7.93 -9.13
CA PRO A 274 19.32 -7.19 -8.86
C PRO A 274 20.04 -7.65 -7.59
N TRP A 275 19.30 -7.81 -6.48
CA TRP A 275 19.88 -8.24 -5.21
C TRP A 275 20.48 -9.65 -5.29
N THR A 276 19.73 -10.63 -5.82
CA THR A 276 20.19 -12.02 -5.95
C THR A 276 21.39 -12.16 -6.88
N SER A 277 21.42 -11.39 -7.98
CA SER A 277 22.54 -11.39 -8.92
C SER A 277 23.79 -10.72 -8.35
N ASN A 278 23.62 -9.64 -7.56
CA ASN A 278 24.72 -8.97 -6.89
C ASN A 278 25.37 -9.83 -5.81
N ILE A 279 24.58 -10.57 -5.01
CA ILE A 279 25.14 -11.54 -4.05
C ILE A 279 25.97 -12.58 -4.77
N ARG A 280 25.43 -13.17 -5.84
CA ARG A 280 26.15 -14.16 -6.64
C ARG A 280 27.47 -13.60 -7.13
N SER A 281 27.47 -12.39 -7.72
CA SER A 281 28.68 -11.74 -8.20
C SER A 281 29.70 -11.42 -7.11
N LYS A 282 29.26 -11.08 -5.88
CA LYS A 282 30.18 -10.74 -4.78
C LYS A 282 30.84 -11.97 -4.16
N LEU A 283 30.15 -13.12 -4.24
CA LEU A 283 30.63 -14.41 -3.77
C LEU A 283 31.41 -15.18 -4.85
N ASP A 284 31.54 -14.62 -6.05
CA ASP A 284 32.28 -15.23 -7.16
C ASP A 284 33.80 -15.02 -6.95
N PRO A 285 34.55 -16.10 -6.65
CA PRO A 285 35.98 -16.00 -6.42
C PRO A 285 36.75 -15.60 -7.68
N THR A 286 36.29 -15.99 -8.86
CA THR A 286 36.97 -15.69 -10.14
C THR A 286 37.02 -14.19 -10.42
N ARG A 287 36.02 -13.44 -9.92
CA ARG A 287 36.01 -11.96 -10.01
C ARG A 287 36.94 -11.27 -9.01
N LYS A 288 37.29 -11.91 -7.89
CA LYS A 288 38.31 -11.36 -6.98
C LYS A 288 39.70 -11.46 -7.59
N GLU A 289 40.02 -12.60 -8.21
CA GLU A 289 41.30 -12.80 -8.91
C GLU A 289 41.47 -11.85 -10.10
N LEU A 290 40.40 -11.61 -10.89
CA LEU A 290 40.41 -10.64 -12.00
C LEU A 290 40.57 -9.18 -11.57
N ALA A 291 40.26 -8.83 -10.31
CA ALA A 291 40.43 -7.48 -9.77
C ALA A 291 41.84 -7.24 -9.18
N GLU A 292 42.58 -8.32 -8.90
CA GLU A 292 43.94 -8.30 -8.35
C GLU A 292 45.04 -8.47 -9.43
N LEU A 293 44.65 -8.73 -10.68
CA LEU A 293 45.59 -8.69 -11.80
C LEU A 293 45.99 -7.22 -12.09
N PRO A 294 47.31 -6.90 -12.12
CA PRO A 294 47.76 -5.59 -12.56
C PRO A 294 47.32 -5.34 -14.01
N LYS A 295 46.82 -4.13 -14.27
CA LYS A 295 46.41 -3.67 -15.60
C LYS A 295 47.56 -3.67 -16.59
#